data_AF-A0A7X1ZU78-F1
#
_entry.id   AF-A0A7X1ZU78-F1
#
_cell.length_a   1.000
_cell.length_b   1.000
_cell.length_c   1.000
_cell.angle_alpha   90.00
_cell.angle_beta   90.00
_cell.angle_gamma   90.00
#
_symmetry.space_group_name_H-M   'P 1'
#
loop_
_entity.id
_entity.type
_entity.pdbx_description
1 polymer ?
#
loop_
_entity_poly.entity_id
_entity_poly.type
_entity_poly.pdbx_seq_one_letter_code
_entity_poly.pdbx_strand_id
1 'polypeptide(L)'
;MSQTQGGPKRPPSSLKPPYNALRWNQRSFAVLDQRELPLKKRYLELADITSACQAIRTLAVRGAPLIGVTAATRPTAVNLFVALDRMKAVVENRDSRDEIVAEALNIWKEEKDYSLAIAKHGQKLIRKGMRVGTYCNTGALAAPGIGTALGVIIKAHLAGKGIHVIVSETRPMLQGARLTAWELSQWKIPYTLVTESALASVVGELDAILVGADRIAANGEVA
;
A
#
# COMPACT_ATOMS: atom_id res chain seq x y z
N MET A 1 0.62 46.98 17.62
CA MET A 1 1.74 46.04 17.84
C MET A 1 1.31 44.62 17.46
N SER A 2 1.90 44.12 16.37
CA SER A 2 2.11 42.74 15.92
C SER A 2 1.02 41.67 16.12
N GLN A 3 0.27 41.42 15.05
CA GLN A 3 -0.25 40.08 14.72
C GLN A 3 0.93 39.19 14.29
N THR A 4 1.21 38.10 15.01
CA THR A 4 2.15 37.08 14.53
C THR A 4 1.43 36.04 13.68
N GLN A 5 1.79 36.05 12.39
CA GLN A 5 1.44 35.08 11.39
C GLN A 5 1.85 33.65 11.82
N GLY A 6 0.89 32.74 11.92
CA GLY A 6 1.15 31.31 11.96
C GLY A 6 1.49 30.83 10.55
N GLY A 7 2.78 30.80 10.22
CA GLY A 7 3.28 30.24 8.95
C GLY A 7 2.81 28.79 8.76
N PRO A 8 2.77 28.29 7.50
CA PRO A 8 2.34 26.92 7.23
C PRO A 8 3.18 25.95 8.05
N LYS A 9 2.52 25.20 8.94
CA LYS A 9 3.14 24.14 9.73
C LYS A 9 4.00 23.29 8.80
N ARG A 10 5.29 23.16 9.10
CA ARG A 10 6.21 22.24 8.44
C ARG A 10 5.50 20.89 8.27
N PRO A 11 5.39 20.32 7.06
CA PRO A 11 4.74 19.03 6.89
C PRO A 11 5.48 18.00 7.75
N PRO A 12 4.76 17.13 8.48
CA PRO A 12 5.37 16.16 9.36
C PRO A 12 6.38 15.30 8.59
N SER A 13 7.51 14.99 9.22
CA SER A 13 8.71 14.35 8.67
C SER A 13 8.51 12.91 8.16
N SER A 14 7.28 12.40 8.09
CA SER A 14 6.90 11.20 7.33
C SER A 14 5.39 11.22 7.12
N LEU A 15 4.91 11.17 5.88
CA LEU A 15 3.48 11.02 5.61
C LEU A 15 3.05 9.62 6.07
N LYS A 16 2.10 9.54 7.00
CA LYS A 16 1.59 8.29 7.57
C LYS A 16 0.09 8.13 7.25
N PRO A 17 -0.36 6.93 6.89
CA PRO A 17 -1.79 6.68 6.73
C PRO A 17 -2.56 6.85 8.06
N PRO A 18 -3.85 7.25 8.00
CA PRO A 18 -4.72 7.33 9.17
C PRO A 18 -5.18 5.96 9.70
N TYR A 19 -4.56 4.88 9.23
CA TYR A 19 -4.81 3.49 9.61
C TYR A 19 -3.48 2.72 9.56
N ASN A 20 -3.43 1.56 10.23
CA ASN A 20 -2.23 0.73 10.27
C ASN A 20 -2.56 -0.62 9.65
N ALA A 21 -1.93 -0.97 8.53
CA ALA A 21 -2.06 -2.30 7.94
C ALA A 21 -1.39 -3.37 8.81
N LEU A 22 -0.31 -2.99 9.49
CA LEU A 22 0.47 -3.82 10.41
C LEU A 22 0.78 -3.03 11.68
N ARG A 23 0.75 -3.71 12.82
CA ARG A 23 1.16 -3.23 14.15
C ARG A 23 2.22 -4.17 14.70
N TRP A 24 3.26 -3.60 15.30
CA TRP A 24 4.32 -4.33 15.97
C TRP A 24 4.58 -3.67 17.33
N ASN A 25 4.64 -4.46 18.40
CA ASN A 25 4.88 -3.98 19.76
C ASN A 25 6.14 -4.59 20.41
N GLN A 26 7.11 -5.05 19.59
CA GLN A 26 8.33 -5.77 20.00
C GLN A 26 8.11 -7.22 20.50
N ARG A 27 6.86 -7.61 20.79
CA ARG A 27 6.50 -8.95 21.26
C ARG A 27 5.56 -9.68 20.31
N SER A 28 4.54 -9.01 19.76
CA SER A 28 3.55 -9.57 18.86
C SER A 28 3.34 -8.67 17.63
N PHE A 29 3.10 -9.34 16.50
CA PHE A 29 2.67 -8.72 15.25
C PHE A 29 1.15 -8.83 15.15
N ALA A 30 0.50 -7.74 14.75
CA ALA A 30 -0.91 -7.76 14.42
C ALA A 30 -1.16 -7.13 13.07
N VAL A 31 -2.07 -7.71 12.29
CA VAL A 31 -2.38 -7.25 10.94
C VAL A 31 -3.86 -6.93 10.81
N LEU A 32 -4.18 -5.87 10.08
CA LEU A 32 -5.57 -5.50 9.80
C LEU A 32 -6.16 -6.55 8.84
N ASP A 33 -7.22 -7.24 9.27
CA ASP A 33 -7.90 -8.25 8.47
C ASP A 33 -8.61 -7.62 7.27
N GLN A 34 -7.94 -7.63 6.13
CA GLN A 34 -8.44 -7.01 4.90
C GLN A 34 -9.69 -7.72 4.36
N ARG A 35 -10.02 -8.92 4.85
CA ARG A 35 -11.22 -9.66 4.47
C ARG A 35 -12.48 -9.16 5.18
N GLU A 36 -12.34 -8.34 6.21
CA GLU A 36 -13.50 -7.76 6.91
C GLU A 36 -13.76 -6.30 6.50
N LEU A 37 -12.79 -5.67 5.82
CA LEU A 37 -12.99 -4.36 5.24
C LEU A 37 -13.98 -4.43 4.05
N PRO A 38 -14.83 -3.41 3.88
CA PRO A 38 -14.88 -2.15 4.63
C PRO A 38 -15.74 -2.20 5.91
N LEU A 39 -16.48 -3.28 6.14
CA LEU A 39 -17.54 -3.35 7.16
C LEU A 39 -17.00 -3.33 8.59
N LYS A 40 -15.85 -3.97 8.83
CA LYS A 40 -15.27 -4.08 10.17
C LYS A 40 -13.75 -3.96 10.14
N LYS A 41 -13.21 -3.15 11.07
CA LYS A 41 -11.77 -3.04 11.32
C LYS A 41 -11.39 -4.02 12.43
N ARG A 42 -10.90 -5.21 12.09
CA ARG A 42 -10.40 -6.22 13.04
C ARG A 42 -8.91 -6.47 12.83
N TYR A 43 -8.14 -6.57 13.91
CA TYR A 43 -6.75 -6.97 13.86
C TYR A 43 -6.61 -8.44 14.24
N LEU A 44 -5.77 -9.18 13.50
CA LEU A 44 -5.38 -10.55 13.81
C LEU A 44 -3.98 -10.53 14.39
N GLU A 45 -3.81 -11.06 15.60
CA GLU A 45 -2.48 -11.30 16.16
C GLU A 45 -1.84 -12.50 15.45
N LEU A 46 -0.57 -12.35 15.07
CA LEU A 46 0.27 -13.36 14.44
C LEU A 46 1.33 -13.75 15.47
N ALA A 47 1.05 -14.84 16.20
CA ALA A 47 1.89 -15.31 17.30
C ALA A 47 3.02 -16.24 16.83
N ASP A 48 2.90 -16.79 15.63
CA ASP A 48 3.82 -17.79 15.08
C ASP A 48 3.84 -17.76 13.53
N ILE A 49 4.75 -18.55 12.95
CA ILE A 49 4.88 -18.65 11.50
C ILE A 49 3.63 -19.24 10.83
N THR A 50 2.90 -20.11 11.53
CA THR A 50 1.69 -20.77 11.02
C THR A 50 0.56 -19.76 10.83
N SER A 51 0.29 -18.93 11.83
CA SER A 51 -0.68 -17.85 11.79
C SER A 51 -0.29 -16.78 10.75
N ALA A 52 0.99 -16.45 10.62
CA ALA A 52 1.49 -15.58 9.56
C ALA A 52 1.24 -16.15 8.15
N CYS A 53 1.59 -17.42 7.92
CA CYS A 53 1.31 -18.11 6.66
C CYS A 53 -0.18 -18.17 6.34
N GLN A 54 -1.03 -18.44 7.35
CA GLN A 54 -2.47 -18.49 7.18
C GLN A 54 -3.06 -17.12 6.83
N ALA A 55 -2.55 -16.04 7.44
CA ALA A 55 -3.00 -14.69 7.14
C ALA A 55 -2.74 -14.31 5.68
N ILE A 56 -1.61 -14.73 5.10
CA ILE A 56 -1.31 -14.50 3.68
C ILE A 56 -2.17 -15.39 2.78
N ARG A 57 -2.24 -16.70 3.07
CA ARG A 57 -2.99 -17.67 2.24
C ARG A 57 -4.47 -17.31 2.15
N THR A 58 -5.04 -16.84 3.24
CA THR A 58 -6.46 -16.46 3.29
C THR A 58 -6.74 -15.04 2.80
N LEU A 59 -5.70 -14.28 2.40
CA LEU A 59 -5.78 -12.88 1.99
C LEU A 59 -6.25 -11.92 3.11
N ALA A 60 -6.05 -12.31 4.38
CA ALA A 60 -6.15 -11.37 5.50
C ALA A 60 -5.08 -10.27 5.38
N VAL A 61 -3.91 -10.62 4.83
CA VAL A 61 -2.85 -9.71 4.41
C VAL A 61 -2.51 -9.97 2.94
N ARG A 62 -2.30 -8.92 2.15
CA ARG A 62 -1.99 -9.01 0.71
C ARG A 62 -1.23 -7.78 0.23
N GLY A 63 -0.76 -7.84 -1.03
CA GLY A 63 0.09 -6.84 -1.66
C GLY A 63 1.56 -7.24 -1.55
N ALA A 64 2.28 -7.26 -2.68
CA ALA A 64 3.61 -7.85 -2.79
C ALA A 64 4.59 -7.36 -1.70
N PRO A 65 4.71 -6.06 -1.41
CA PRO A 65 5.60 -5.58 -0.36
C PRO A 65 5.17 -6.00 1.06
N LEU A 66 3.87 -6.05 1.34
CA LEU A 66 3.37 -6.44 2.66
C LEU A 66 3.46 -7.95 2.89
N ILE A 67 3.36 -8.76 1.82
CA ILE A 67 3.59 -10.20 1.84
C ILE A 67 5.06 -10.52 2.14
N GLY A 68 6.02 -9.78 1.56
CA GLY A 68 7.45 -9.99 1.83
C GLY A 68 7.85 -9.83 3.28
N VAL A 69 7.14 -8.97 4.02
CA VAL A 69 7.34 -8.80 5.46
C VAL A 69 6.60 -9.87 6.28
N THR A 70 5.67 -10.62 5.69
CA THR A 70 4.77 -11.56 6.41
C THR A 70 4.89 -13.05 6.04
N ALA A 71 5.78 -13.47 5.12
CA ALA A 71 6.21 -14.85 4.81
C ALA A 71 5.71 -15.56 3.50
N ALA A 72 6.29 -16.75 3.23
CA ALA A 72 6.50 -17.43 1.94
C ALA A 72 5.31 -18.24 1.36
N THR A 73 4.33 -17.62 0.67
CA THR A 73 3.18 -18.40 0.15
C THR A 73 2.60 -18.01 -1.22
N ARG A 74 3.11 -16.98 -1.93
CA ARG A 74 2.55 -16.54 -3.22
C ARG A 74 3.62 -16.34 -4.31
N PRO A 75 3.54 -17.03 -5.47
CA PRO A 75 4.66 -17.11 -6.43
C PRO A 75 4.85 -15.86 -7.31
N THR A 76 3.86 -14.98 -7.43
CA THR A 76 3.93 -13.84 -8.38
C THR A 76 4.70 -12.65 -7.82
N ALA A 77 4.49 -12.32 -6.54
CA ALA A 77 5.08 -11.18 -5.85
C ALA A 77 6.61 -11.33 -5.67
N VAL A 78 7.41 -10.61 -6.47
CA VAL A 78 8.88 -10.71 -6.37
C VAL A 78 9.42 -10.16 -5.05
N ASN A 79 8.80 -9.10 -4.50
CA ASN A 79 9.19 -8.53 -3.20
C ASN A 79 9.21 -9.56 -2.07
N LEU A 80 8.38 -10.61 -2.16
CA LEU A 80 8.39 -11.70 -1.20
C LEU A 80 9.72 -12.44 -1.18
N PHE A 81 10.20 -12.87 -2.34
CA PHE A 81 11.44 -13.63 -2.45
C PHE A 81 12.64 -12.77 -2.05
N VAL A 82 12.67 -11.50 -2.46
CA VAL A 82 13.73 -10.56 -2.07
C VAL A 82 13.80 -10.40 -0.54
N ALA A 83 12.66 -10.21 0.13
CA ALA A 83 12.65 -10.08 1.59
C ALA A 83 13.07 -11.39 2.28
N LEU A 84 12.59 -12.54 1.80
CA LEU A 84 12.95 -13.84 2.36
C LEU A 84 14.43 -14.16 2.18
N ASP A 85 15.02 -13.86 1.04
CA ASP A 85 16.43 -14.14 0.78
C ASP A 85 17.35 -13.27 1.65
N ARG A 86 16.98 -11.99 1.89
CA ARG A 86 17.65 -11.14 2.90
C ARG A 86 17.53 -11.72 4.30
N MET A 87 16.32 -12.12 4.71
CA MET A 87 16.09 -12.68 6.04
C MET A 87 16.82 -14.02 6.23
N LYS A 88 16.88 -14.88 5.21
CA LYS A 88 17.65 -16.13 5.23
C LYS A 88 19.13 -15.88 5.46
N ALA A 89 19.72 -14.90 4.76
CA ALA A 89 21.13 -14.57 4.91
C ALA A 89 21.49 -14.19 6.36
N VAL A 90 20.61 -13.45 7.06
CA VAL A 90 20.79 -13.11 8.49
C VAL A 90 20.65 -14.35 9.38
N VAL A 91 19.64 -15.20 9.13
CA VAL A 91 19.41 -16.40 9.94
C VAL A 91 20.52 -17.45 9.76
N GLU A 92 21.02 -17.65 8.53
CA GLU A 92 22.06 -18.63 8.21
C GLU A 92 23.42 -18.26 8.84
N ASN A 93 23.69 -16.97 9.01
CA ASN A 93 24.88 -16.48 9.70
C ASN A 93 24.80 -16.59 11.24
N ARG A 94 23.74 -17.21 11.79
CA ARG A 94 23.48 -17.44 13.22
C ARG A 94 23.43 -16.16 14.06
N ASP A 95 22.91 -15.10 13.47
CA ASP A 95 22.74 -13.82 14.14
C ASP A 95 21.67 -13.89 15.25
N SER A 96 21.81 -13.03 16.25
CA SER A 96 20.93 -12.94 17.42
C SER A 96 19.49 -12.58 17.03
N ARG A 97 18.52 -12.86 17.93
CA ARG A 97 17.12 -12.44 17.74
C ARG A 97 16.99 -10.95 17.41
N ASP A 98 17.83 -10.12 18.02
CA ASP A 98 17.77 -8.67 17.85
C ASP A 98 18.25 -8.24 16.45
N GLU A 99 19.24 -8.92 15.88
CA GLU A 99 19.70 -8.69 14.50
C GLU A 99 18.67 -9.13 13.46
N ILE A 100 18.03 -10.28 13.67
CA ILE A 100 16.91 -10.74 12.82
C ILE A 100 15.77 -9.71 12.84
N VAL A 101 15.39 -9.22 14.02
CA VAL A 101 14.35 -8.18 14.16
C VAL A 101 14.80 -6.87 13.53
N ALA A 102 16.07 -6.48 13.69
CA ALA A 102 16.61 -5.27 13.10
C ALA A 102 16.53 -5.31 11.57
N GLU A 103 16.87 -6.43 10.94
CA GLU A 103 16.77 -6.56 9.48
C GLU A 103 15.33 -6.49 8.98
N ALA A 104 14.39 -7.15 9.65
CA ALA A 104 12.97 -7.05 9.30
C ALA A 104 12.47 -5.59 9.37
N LEU A 105 12.91 -4.83 10.39
CA LEU A 105 12.60 -3.42 10.53
C LEU A 105 13.29 -2.55 9.47
N ASN A 106 14.50 -2.90 9.04
CA ASN A 106 15.21 -2.25 7.95
C ASN A 106 14.47 -2.43 6.62
N ILE A 107 14.09 -3.65 6.27
CA ILE A 107 13.27 -3.95 5.08
C ILE A 107 11.97 -3.12 5.11
N TRP A 108 11.28 -3.09 6.25
CA TRP A 108 10.07 -2.28 6.41
C TRP A 108 10.31 -0.79 6.20
N LYS A 109 11.42 -0.26 6.73
CA LYS A 109 11.81 1.15 6.58
C LYS A 109 12.12 1.48 5.12
N GLU A 110 12.92 0.66 4.45
CA GLU A 110 13.26 0.83 3.03
C GLU A 110 12.01 0.83 2.15
N GLU A 111 11.10 -0.13 2.34
CA GLU A 111 9.83 -0.19 1.60
C GLU A 111 8.96 1.08 1.79
N LYS A 112 8.95 1.64 3.01
CA LYS A 112 8.28 2.93 3.27
C LYS A 112 8.94 4.09 2.52
N ASP A 113 10.26 4.10 2.47
CA ASP A 113 11.03 5.14 1.78
C ASP A 113 10.81 5.05 0.26
N TYR A 114 10.78 3.84 -0.31
CA TYR A 114 10.42 3.59 -1.70
C TYR A 114 8.99 4.03 -2.00
N SER A 115 8.00 3.66 -1.18
CA SER A 115 6.61 4.12 -1.31
C SER A 115 6.51 5.65 -1.37
N LEU A 116 7.22 6.34 -0.47
CA LEU A 116 7.22 7.81 -0.46
C LEU A 116 7.93 8.42 -1.68
N ALA A 117 9.02 7.79 -2.14
CA ALA A 117 9.74 8.22 -3.33
C ALA A 117 8.85 8.08 -4.58
N ILE A 118 8.24 6.91 -4.80
CA ILE A 118 7.30 6.66 -5.90
C ILE A 118 6.21 7.74 -5.91
N ALA A 119 5.59 8.02 -4.77
CA ALA A 119 4.58 9.07 -4.65
C ALA A 119 5.13 10.46 -4.98
N LYS A 120 6.32 10.83 -4.50
CA LYS A 120 6.98 12.12 -4.79
C LYS A 120 7.26 12.32 -6.27
N HIS A 121 7.71 11.28 -6.96
CA HIS A 121 8.00 11.34 -8.39
C HIS A 121 6.72 11.31 -9.22
N GLY A 122 5.84 10.32 -8.99
CA GLY A 122 4.63 10.13 -9.76
C GLY A 122 3.64 11.29 -9.64
N GLN A 123 3.53 11.95 -8.48
CA GLN A 123 2.56 13.05 -8.34
C GLN A 123 2.84 14.19 -9.32
N LYS A 124 4.09 14.38 -9.75
CA LYS A 124 4.48 15.45 -10.69
C LYS A 124 3.81 15.27 -12.07
N LEU A 125 3.42 14.04 -12.42
CA LEU A 125 2.72 13.72 -13.67
C LEU A 125 1.23 14.03 -13.62
N ILE A 126 0.65 14.14 -12.42
CA ILE A 126 -0.77 14.49 -12.23
C ILE A 126 -0.95 16.01 -12.32
N ARG A 127 -1.85 16.48 -13.17
CA ARG A 127 -2.24 17.89 -13.28
C ARG A 127 -3.49 18.20 -12.44
N LYS A 128 -3.75 19.49 -12.23
CA LYS A 128 -4.94 19.94 -11.50
C LYS A 128 -6.22 19.50 -12.25
N GLY A 129 -7.19 18.96 -11.54
CA GLY A 129 -8.50 18.58 -12.10
C GLY A 129 -8.55 17.23 -12.83
N MET A 130 -7.46 16.46 -12.87
CA MET A 130 -7.43 15.19 -13.58
C MET A 130 -8.39 14.15 -13.00
N ARG A 131 -9.02 13.37 -13.89
CA ARG A 131 -9.72 12.11 -13.62
C ARG A 131 -8.72 10.96 -13.75
N VAL A 132 -8.42 10.31 -12.63
CA VAL A 132 -7.38 9.26 -12.57
C VAL A 132 -8.02 7.89 -12.34
N GLY A 133 -7.81 6.96 -13.25
CA GLY A 133 -8.21 5.56 -13.09
C GLY A 133 -7.23 4.76 -12.24
N THR A 134 -7.73 3.80 -11.48
CA THR A 134 -6.90 2.82 -10.78
C THR A 134 -7.56 1.44 -10.72
N TYR A 135 -6.74 0.41 -10.48
CA TYR A 135 -7.14 -0.99 -10.48
C TYR A 135 -6.52 -1.72 -9.28
N CYS A 136 -7.23 -2.71 -8.74
CA CYS A 136 -6.86 -3.43 -7.52
C CYS A 136 -6.72 -2.50 -6.32
N ASN A 137 -5.87 -2.86 -5.35
CA ASN A 137 -5.48 -2.01 -4.25
C ASN A 137 -3.95 -1.89 -4.17
N THR A 138 -3.48 -0.64 -4.14
CA THR A 138 -2.06 -0.28 -4.16
C THR A 138 -1.73 0.74 -3.06
N GLY A 139 -2.61 0.83 -2.07
CA GLY A 139 -2.46 1.69 -0.91
C GLY A 139 -1.56 1.13 0.18
N ALA A 140 -1.68 1.72 1.36
CA ALA A 140 -0.94 1.30 2.53
C ALA A 140 -1.39 -0.06 3.07
N LEU A 141 -2.56 -0.56 2.65
CA LEU A 141 -2.96 -1.95 2.91
C LEU A 141 -2.21 -2.95 2.01
N ALA A 142 -1.59 -2.52 0.92
CA ALA A 142 -0.85 -3.38 0.00
C ALA A 142 0.67 -3.27 0.14
N ALA A 143 1.18 -2.16 0.68
CA ALA A 143 2.61 -1.94 0.87
C ALA A 143 2.90 -1.10 2.12
N PRO A 144 4.09 -1.26 2.75
CA PRO A 144 4.53 -0.35 3.80
C PRO A 144 4.52 1.11 3.32
N GLY A 145 4.12 2.03 4.19
CA GLY A 145 4.11 3.46 3.88
C GLY A 145 2.74 3.92 3.43
N ILE A 146 2.67 4.63 2.30
CA ILE A 146 1.43 5.20 1.75
C ILE A 146 0.94 4.45 0.50
N GLY A 147 1.60 3.34 0.14
CA GLY A 147 1.34 2.60 -1.08
C GLY A 147 2.17 3.08 -2.29
N THR A 148 1.84 2.54 -3.47
CA THR A 148 2.51 2.83 -4.74
C THR A 148 1.64 3.75 -5.59
N ALA A 149 0.79 3.22 -6.48
CA ALA A 149 -0.09 4.03 -7.32
C ALA A 149 -1.09 4.85 -6.49
N LEU A 150 -1.71 4.25 -5.46
CA LEU A 150 -2.56 5.01 -4.55
C LEU A 150 -1.76 6.04 -3.74
N GLY A 151 -0.49 5.77 -3.43
CA GLY A 151 0.41 6.73 -2.80
C GLY A 151 0.63 7.99 -3.65
N VAL A 152 0.76 7.82 -4.98
CA VAL A 152 0.81 8.92 -5.95
C VAL A 152 -0.48 9.74 -5.91
N ILE A 153 -1.63 9.07 -5.93
CA ILE A 153 -2.97 9.70 -5.85
C ILE A 153 -3.13 10.49 -4.55
N ILE A 154 -2.79 9.88 -3.40
CA ILE A 154 -2.85 10.52 -2.07
C ILE A 154 -1.98 11.78 -2.07
N LYS A 155 -0.75 11.69 -2.57
CA LYS A 155 0.16 12.84 -2.58
C LYS A 155 -0.31 13.96 -3.51
N ALA A 156 -0.90 13.63 -4.66
CA ALA A 156 -1.52 14.60 -5.56
C ALA A 156 -2.73 15.29 -4.92
N HIS A 157 -3.58 14.54 -4.21
CA HIS A 157 -4.69 15.11 -3.45
C HIS A 157 -4.21 16.06 -2.35
N LEU A 158 -3.23 15.65 -1.54
CA LEU A 158 -2.64 16.47 -0.48
C LEU A 158 -1.95 17.74 -1.03
N ALA A 159 -1.48 17.70 -2.28
CA ALA A 159 -0.95 18.86 -2.98
C ALA A 159 -2.04 19.81 -3.54
N GLY A 160 -3.33 19.57 -3.22
CA GLY A 160 -4.44 20.43 -3.62
C GLY A 160 -4.78 20.36 -5.12
N LYS A 161 -4.43 19.26 -5.81
CA LYS A 161 -4.65 19.13 -7.25
C LYS A 161 -6.13 18.94 -7.64
N GLY A 162 -7.03 18.71 -6.68
CA GLY A 162 -8.46 18.59 -6.97
C GLY A 162 -8.79 17.47 -7.96
N ILE A 163 -8.15 16.31 -7.80
CA ILE A 163 -8.37 15.13 -8.64
C ILE A 163 -9.64 14.38 -8.25
N HIS A 164 -10.17 13.62 -9.21
CA HIS A 164 -11.25 12.64 -8.98
C HIS A 164 -10.78 11.25 -9.41
N VAL A 165 -11.02 10.22 -8.60
CA VAL A 165 -10.51 8.88 -8.85
C VAL A 165 -11.60 7.96 -9.37
N ILE A 166 -11.36 7.25 -10.47
CA ILE A 166 -12.22 6.16 -10.94
C ILE A 166 -11.61 4.84 -10.48
N VAL A 167 -12.37 4.08 -9.70
CA VAL A 167 -11.93 2.84 -9.06
C VAL A 167 -12.69 1.68 -9.69
N SER A 168 -11.99 0.73 -10.32
CA SER A 168 -12.60 -0.54 -10.71
C SER A 168 -12.84 -1.42 -9.48
N GLU A 169 -13.99 -2.08 -9.36
CA GLU A 169 -14.28 -2.97 -8.24
C GLU A 169 -13.24 -4.09 -8.06
N THR A 170 -12.61 -4.54 -9.16
CA THR A 170 -11.58 -5.58 -9.22
C THR A 170 -12.08 -6.95 -8.76
N ARG A 171 -12.80 -7.67 -9.62
CA ARG A 171 -13.32 -9.02 -9.30
C ARG A 171 -12.19 -10.07 -9.30
N PRO A 172 -12.37 -11.22 -8.63
CA PRO A 172 -13.48 -11.59 -7.75
C PRO A 172 -13.31 -11.13 -6.29
N MET A 173 -12.11 -10.69 -5.90
CA MET A 173 -11.81 -10.37 -4.49
C MET A 173 -12.25 -8.97 -4.06
N LEU A 174 -12.69 -8.15 -5.01
CA LEU A 174 -13.26 -6.83 -4.83
C LEU A 174 -12.29 -5.85 -4.14
N GLN A 175 -11.00 -5.92 -4.48
CA GLN A 175 -9.97 -5.09 -3.84
C GLN A 175 -10.25 -3.60 -4.03
N GLY A 176 -10.68 -3.18 -5.21
CA GLY A 176 -10.96 -1.78 -5.47
C GLY A 176 -12.20 -1.30 -4.71
N ALA A 177 -13.28 -2.07 -4.74
CA ALA A 177 -14.52 -1.73 -4.03
C ALA A 177 -14.36 -1.73 -2.50
N ARG A 178 -13.56 -2.65 -1.96
CA ARG A 178 -13.49 -2.88 -0.52
C ARG A 178 -12.31 -2.21 0.18
N LEU A 179 -11.17 -2.15 -0.49
CA LEU A 179 -9.91 -1.67 0.10
C LEU A 179 -9.58 -0.29 -0.46
N THR A 180 -9.47 -0.13 -1.77
CA THR A 180 -9.09 1.16 -2.39
C THR A 180 -10.11 2.25 -2.09
N ALA A 181 -11.40 1.98 -2.33
CA ALA A 181 -12.49 2.91 -2.01
C ALA A 181 -12.53 3.27 -0.51
N TRP A 182 -12.25 2.30 0.35
CA TRP A 182 -12.17 2.53 1.80
C TRP A 182 -10.97 3.40 2.17
N GLU A 183 -9.79 3.14 1.63
CA GLU A 183 -8.57 3.95 1.84
C GLU A 183 -8.79 5.38 1.34
N LEU A 184 -9.32 5.56 0.11
CA LEU A 184 -9.68 6.87 -0.45
C LEU A 184 -10.65 7.64 0.46
N SER A 185 -11.65 6.94 1.02
CA SER A 185 -12.59 7.53 1.99
C SER A 185 -11.88 7.98 3.27
N GLN A 186 -10.92 7.22 3.81
CA GLN A 186 -10.16 7.63 4.99
C GLN A 186 -9.34 8.89 4.72
N TRP A 187 -8.85 9.06 3.49
CA TRP A 187 -8.11 10.24 3.04
C TRP A 187 -9.00 11.38 2.53
N LYS A 188 -10.33 11.19 2.49
CA LYS A 188 -11.31 12.15 1.94
C LYS A 188 -11.05 12.54 0.48
N ILE A 189 -10.58 11.57 -0.31
CA ILE A 189 -10.32 11.75 -1.74
C ILE A 189 -11.62 11.44 -2.50
N PRO A 190 -12.09 12.34 -3.38
CA PRO A 190 -13.28 12.07 -4.22
C PRO A 190 -13.05 10.89 -5.16
N TYR A 191 -14.00 9.97 -5.22
CA TYR A 191 -13.93 8.82 -6.12
C TYR A 191 -15.30 8.35 -6.60
N THR A 192 -15.29 7.62 -7.72
CA THR A 192 -16.43 6.85 -8.23
C THR A 192 -16.00 5.39 -8.36
N LEU A 193 -16.79 4.49 -7.75
CA LEU A 193 -16.63 3.06 -7.93
C LEU A 193 -17.39 2.62 -9.18
N VAL A 194 -16.73 1.87 -10.04
CA VAL A 194 -17.33 1.27 -11.24
C VAL A 194 -17.16 -0.24 -11.22
N THR A 195 -18.13 -0.96 -11.77
CA THR A 195 -17.95 -2.39 -12.03
C THR A 195 -16.89 -2.58 -13.10
N GLU A 196 -16.24 -3.74 -13.09
CA GLU A 196 -15.14 -4.00 -14.01
C GLU A 196 -15.60 -3.96 -15.48
N SER A 197 -16.82 -4.43 -15.76
CA SER A 197 -17.44 -4.37 -17.10
C SER A 197 -17.79 -2.95 -17.55
N ALA A 198 -17.99 -2.01 -16.62
CA ALA A 198 -18.26 -0.61 -16.93
C ALA A 198 -16.97 0.22 -17.13
N LEU A 199 -15.79 -0.35 -16.88
CA LEU A 199 -14.53 0.39 -17.01
C LEU A 199 -14.30 0.85 -18.46
N ALA A 200 -14.67 0.03 -19.44
CA ALA A 200 -14.53 0.34 -20.86
C ALA A 200 -15.40 1.55 -21.28
N SER A 201 -16.56 1.78 -20.66
CA SER A 201 -17.43 2.91 -20.99
C SER A 201 -16.92 4.25 -20.43
N VAL A 202 -16.02 4.22 -19.45
CA VAL A 202 -15.50 5.44 -18.79
C VAL A 202 -14.01 5.68 -19.06
N VAL A 203 -13.30 4.74 -19.69
CA VAL A 203 -11.85 4.84 -19.92
C VAL A 203 -11.48 6.06 -20.78
N GLY A 204 -12.33 6.43 -21.74
CA GLY A 204 -12.14 7.60 -22.60
C GLY A 204 -12.27 8.94 -21.87
N GLU A 205 -12.78 8.94 -20.64
CA GLU A 205 -12.91 10.13 -19.78
C GLU A 205 -11.74 10.27 -18.79
N LEU A 206 -10.78 9.33 -18.79
CA LEU A 206 -9.64 9.34 -17.87
C LEU A 206 -8.47 10.11 -18.48
N ASP A 207 -7.85 10.97 -17.68
CA ASP A 207 -6.63 11.68 -18.06
C ASP A 207 -5.37 10.83 -17.84
N ALA A 208 -5.44 9.88 -16.90
CA ALA A 208 -4.36 8.97 -16.58
C ALA A 208 -4.89 7.70 -15.92
N ILE A 209 -4.15 6.60 -16.07
CA ILE A 209 -4.39 5.34 -15.34
C ILE A 209 -3.13 5.03 -14.54
N LEU A 210 -3.29 4.84 -13.23
CA LEU A 210 -2.21 4.48 -12.31
C LEU A 210 -2.52 3.13 -11.67
N VAL A 211 -1.65 2.16 -11.94
CA VAL A 211 -1.73 0.79 -11.41
C VAL A 211 -0.45 0.43 -10.67
N GLY A 212 -0.54 -0.59 -9.82
CA GLY A 212 0.62 -1.23 -9.23
C GLY A 212 1.15 -2.34 -10.13
N ALA A 213 2.15 -3.05 -9.63
CA ALA A 213 2.69 -4.25 -10.24
C ALA A 213 3.03 -5.26 -9.14
N ASP A 214 2.82 -6.54 -9.41
CA ASP A 214 3.36 -7.64 -8.60
C ASP A 214 4.74 -8.08 -9.12
N ARG A 215 4.99 -7.92 -10.43
CA ARG A 215 6.27 -8.20 -11.10
C ARG A 215 6.48 -7.32 -12.33
N ILE A 216 7.69 -6.81 -12.49
CA ILE A 216 8.13 -6.13 -13.72
C ILE A 216 9.35 -6.89 -14.24
N ALA A 217 9.25 -7.44 -15.45
CA ALA A 217 10.35 -8.14 -16.09
C ALA A 217 11.37 -7.15 -16.68
N ALA A 218 12.59 -7.61 -16.96
CA ALA A 218 13.67 -6.77 -17.48
C ALA A 218 13.34 -6.12 -18.84
N ASN A 219 12.43 -6.74 -19.61
CA ASN A 219 11.91 -6.21 -20.89
C ASN A 219 10.77 -5.18 -20.71
N GLY A 220 10.35 -4.91 -19.47
CA GLY A 220 9.29 -3.94 -19.15
C GLY A 220 7.87 -4.53 -19.10
N GLU A 221 7.68 -5.83 -19.31
CA GLU A 221 6.37 -6.46 -19.13
C GLU A 221 5.97 -6.41 -17.64
N VAL A 222 4.71 -6.04 -17.39
CA VAL A 222 4.15 -5.84 -16.05
C VAL A 222 3.07 -6.87 -15.79
N ALA A 223 3.20 -7.59 -14.69
CA ALA A 223 2.21 -8.52 -14.14
C ALA A 223 1.74 -8.05 -12.76
#